data_AF-A0AAU1KQU9-F1
#
_entry.id   AF-A0AAU1KQU9-F1
#
_cell.length_a   1.000
_cell.length_b   1.000
_cell.length_c   1.000
_cell.angle_alpha   90.00
_cell.angle_beta   90.00
_cell.angle_gamma   90.00
#
_symmetry.space_group_name_H-M   'P 1'
#
loop_
_entity.id
_entity.type
_entity.pdbx_description
1 polymer ?
#
loop_
_entity_poly.entity_id
_entity_poly.type
_entity_poly.pdbx_seq_one_letter_code
_entity_poly.pdbx_strand_id
1 'polypeptide(L)'
;MGTTVVGFRLGWDRKGRQATVVLTQAGVLHHSSGLLGLAPRPARPQAPAGPDPHPVPRQAATLRRVYAGLVHQGYGRELIPPSCVRLDTDERPLHPRPWGEHAPRAHPELIAEFTGAAPSGPGTLDEALTAFYAEIGLLPRARTAALPPAPPGAVPPAVRRALGALAEGRTLASRPGRAAGWSVTGTGVRLHAGPAGEQLSHREVAELQAALTAWLRHHRGPGTGAGAR
;
A
#
# COMPACT_ATOMS: atom_id res chain seq x y z
N MET A 1 27.42 -12.38 -3.97
CA MET A 1 26.12 -13.06 -3.75
C MET A 1 25.05 -12.18 -4.38
N GLY A 2 24.50 -12.60 -5.51
CA GLY A 2 23.56 -11.80 -6.30
C GLY A 2 22.38 -11.22 -5.51
N THR A 3 21.88 -10.07 -5.96
CA THR A 3 20.81 -9.32 -5.30
C THR A 3 19.44 -9.59 -5.93
N THR A 4 18.43 -9.88 -5.10
CA THR A 4 17.05 -9.94 -5.57
C THR A 4 16.47 -8.54 -5.65
N VAL A 5 15.78 -8.24 -6.75
CA VAL A 5 15.13 -6.95 -6.98
C VAL A 5 13.70 -7.12 -7.49
N VAL A 6 12.90 -6.08 -7.29
CA VAL A 6 11.57 -5.95 -7.88
C VAL A 6 11.43 -4.59 -8.55
N GLY A 7 10.95 -4.56 -9.78
CA GLY A 7 10.92 -3.32 -10.55
C GLY A 7 9.99 -3.37 -11.74
N PHE A 8 9.92 -2.24 -12.45
CA PHE A 8 9.14 -2.08 -13.67
C PHE A 8 9.77 -1.01 -14.56
N ARG A 9 9.38 -1.00 -15.85
CA ARG A 9 9.72 0.08 -16.78
C ARG A 9 8.50 0.48 -17.60
N LEU A 10 8.13 1.74 -17.50
CA LEU A 10 7.00 2.31 -18.22
C LEU A 10 7.47 3.35 -19.25
N GLY A 11 6.75 3.43 -20.35
CA GLY A 11 6.91 4.38 -21.44
C GLY A 11 5.72 5.34 -21.53
N TRP A 12 6.00 6.56 -21.96
CA TRP A 12 5.04 7.61 -22.29
C TRP A 12 5.22 7.96 -23.77
N ASP A 13 4.46 7.29 -24.63
CA ASP A 13 4.61 7.42 -26.09
C ASP A 13 4.41 8.85 -26.58
N ARG A 14 3.38 9.54 -26.07
CA ARG A 14 3.08 10.95 -26.45
C ARG A 14 4.23 11.93 -26.19
N LYS A 15 5.08 11.67 -25.18
CA LYS A 15 6.21 12.55 -24.86
C LYS A 15 7.57 11.93 -25.17
N GLY A 16 7.58 10.72 -25.74
CA GLY A 16 8.82 9.98 -26.00
C GLY A 16 9.64 9.71 -24.75
N ARG A 17 9.00 9.50 -23.59
CA ARG A 17 9.70 9.33 -22.29
C ARG A 17 9.58 7.92 -21.74
N GLN A 18 10.48 7.59 -20.81
CA GLN A 18 10.45 6.35 -20.06
C GLN A 18 10.92 6.56 -18.63
N ALA A 19 10.44 5.68 -17.74
CA ALA A 19 10.83 5.61 -16.35
C ALA A 19 11.06 4.14 -15.95
N THR A 20 12.17 3.87 -15.28
CA THR A 20 12.49 2.57 -14.69
C THR A 20 12.62 2.76 -13.19
N VAL A 21 12.00 1.89 -12.40
CA VAL A 21 12.08 1.92 -10.94
C VAL A 21 12.36 0.51 -10.45
N VAL A 22 13.37 0.37 -9.59
CA VAL A 22 13.82 -0.92 -9.06
C VAL A 22 14.02 -0.79 -7.54
N LEU A 23 13.42 -1.70 -6.77
CA LEU A 23 13.60 -1.86 -5.34
C LEU A 23 14.47 -3.07 -5.08
N THR A 24 15.50 -2.91 -4.26
CA THR A 24 16.43 -3.98 -3.89
C THR A 24 16.09 -4.63 -2.56
N GLN A 25 16.65 -5.81 -2.30
CA GLN A 25 16.53 -6.50 -1.01
C GLN A 25 17.07 -5.69 0.18
N ALA A 26 18.02 -4.77 -0.03
CA ALA A 26 18.50 -3.85 1.01
C ALA A 26 17.52 -2.69 1.31
N GLY A 27 16.40 -2.61 0.57
CA GLY A 27 15.43 -1.53 0.69
C GLY A 27 15.86 -0.26 -0.01
N VAL A 28 16.75 -0.32 -1.01
CA VAL A 28 17.14 0.85 -1.80
C VAL A 28 16.23 0.96 -3.01
N LEU A 29 15.65 2.14 -3.22
CA LEU A 29 14.82 2.43 -4.39
C LEU A 29 15.65 3.17 -5.44
N HIS A 30 15.98 2.49 -6.52
CA HIS A 30 16.66 3.03 -7.69
C HIS A 30 15.64 3.56 -8.68
N HIS A 31 15.91 4.74 -9.21
CA HIS A 31 15.07 5.35 -10.22
C HIS A 31 15.91 5.81 -11.40
N SER A 32 15.35 5.64 -12.59
CA SER A 32 15.91 6.16 -13.81
C SER A 32 14.83 6.72 -14.71
N SER A 33 15.12 7.83 -15.37
CA SER A 33 14.23 8.41 -16.37
C SER A 33 15.02 8.79 -17.63
N GLY A 34 14.34 8.85 -18.76
CA GLY A 34 15.00 9.17 -20.02
C GLY A 34 14.03 9.26 -21.19
N LEU A 35 14.59 9.47 -22.38
CA LEU A 35 13.84 9.39 -23.63
C LEU A 35 13.74 7.92 -24.07
N LEU A 36 12.64 7.56 -24.73
CA LEU A 36 12.46 6.24 -25.34
C LEU A 36 13.61 5.91 -26.30
N GLY A 37 14.09 4.68 -26.27
CA GLY A 37 15.18 4.20 -27.14
C GLY A 37 16.59 4.67 -26.73
N LEU A 38 16.72 5.56 -25.75
CA LEU A 38 18.02 5.99 -25.22
C LEU A 38 18.37 5.32 -23.89
N ALA A 39 19.67 5.37 -23.57
CA ALA A 39 20.19 4.91 -22.29
C ALA A 39 19.48 5.63 -21.13
N PRO A 40 18.98 4.91 -20.11
CA PRO A 40 18.35 5.51 -18.95
C PRO A 40 19.35 6.41 -18.20
N ARG A 41 18.91 7.55 -17.66
CA ARG A 41 19.73 8.36 -16.74
C ARG A 41 19.36 7.99 -15.31
N PRO A 42 20.18 7.19 -14.61
CA PRO A 42 19.88 6.85 -13.23
C PRO A 42 20.08 8.09 -12.37
N ALA A 43 19.18 8.29 -11.43
CA ALA A 43 19.30 9.37 -10.46
C ALA A 43 19.57 8.80 -9.07
N ARG A 44 19.80 9.70 -8.10
CA ARG A 44 20.28 9.31 -6.77
C ARG A 44 19.29 8.34 -6.12
N PRO A 45 19.70 7.12 -5.74
CA PRO A 45 18.79 6.18 -5.11
C PRO A 45 18.25 6.71 -3.79
N GLN A 46 17.03 6.30 -3.46
CA GLN A 46 16.42 6.61 -2.19
C GLN A 46 16.74 5.48 -1.20
N ALA A 47 17.59 5.78 -0.22
CA ALA A 47 17.88 4.87 0.88
C ALA A 47 16.74 4.85 1.92
N PRO A 48 16.59 3.77 2.69
CA PRO A 48 15.77 3.75 3.90
C PRO A 48 16.21 4.80 4.92
N ALA A 49 15.27 5.25 5.75
CA ALA A 49 15.54 6.33 6.68
C ALA A 49 15.94 5.85 8.08
N GLY A 50 17.18 6.12 8.49
CA GLY A 50 17.67 5.84 9.85
C GLY A 50 17.61 4.36 10.21
N PRO A 51 17.68 3.97 11.50
CA PRO A 51 17.50 2.57 11.90
C PRO A 51 16.02 2.18 11.75
N ASP A 52 15.57 2.05 10.50
CA ASP A 52 14.26 1.53 10.14
C ASP A 52 14.25 0.02 10.38
N PRO A 53 13.39 -0.51 11.26
CA PRO A 53 13.29 -1.96 11.46
C PRO A 53 12.68 -2.68 10.26
N HIS A 54 11.99 -1.97 9.35
CA HIS A 54 11.28 -2.54 8.20
C HIS A 54 11.49 -1.73 6.91
N PRO A 55 12.73 -1.61 6.43
CA PRO A 55 13.07 -0.76 5.29
C PRO A 55 12.38 -1.21 3.99
N VAL A 56 12.29 -2.52 3.77
CA VAL A 56 11.73 -3.09 2.53
C VAL A 56 10.22 -2.87 2.41
N PRO A 57 9.37 -3.20 3.40
CA PRO A 57 7.93 -2.92 3.31
C PRO A 57 7.58 -1.46 3.05
N ARG A 58 8.31 -0.53 3.69
CA ARG A 58 8.10 0.91 3.49
C ARG A 58 8.43 1.34 2.07
N GLN A 59 9.54 0.83 1.53
CA GLN A 59 9.97 1.16 0.18
C GLN A 59 9.12 0.48 -0.89
N ALA A 60 8.57 -0.70 -0.62
CA ALA A 60 7.54 -1.31 -1.46
C ALA A 60 6.26 -0.45 -1.52
N ALA A 61 5.85 0.17 -0.40
CA ALA A 61 4.75 1.14 -0.41
C ALA A 61 5.10 2.41 -1.22
N THR A 62 6.36 2.86 -1.19
CA THR A 62 6.84 3.93 -2.07
C THR A 62 6.83 3.52 -3.54
N LEU A 63 7.28 2.31 -3.87
CA LEU A 63 7.25 1.74 -5.22
C LEU A 63 5.82 1.74 -5.80
N ARG A 64 4.82 1.28 -5.01
CA ARG A 64 3.40 1.35 -5.38
C ARG A 64 2.92 2.76 -5.68
N ARG A 65 3.28 3.73 -4.83
CA ARG A 65 2.92 5.15 -5.02
C ARG A 65 3.55 5.72 -6.29
N VAL A 66 4.81 5.41 -6.57
CA VAL A 66 5.51 5.85 -7.78
C VAL A 66 4.88 5.24 -9.03
N TYR A 67 4.58 3.94 -9.01
CA TYR A 67 3.89 3.27 -10.12
C TYR A 67 2.55 3.94 -10.44
N ALA A 68 1.69 4.10 -9.42
CA ALA A 68 0.39 4.76 -9.59
C ALA A 68 0.53 6.21 -10.09
N GLY A 69 1.53 6.94 -9.58
CA GLY A 69 1.83 8.30 -10.02
C GLY A 69 2.25 8.38 -11.49
N LEU A 70 3.10 7.46 -11.95
CA LEU A 70 3.52 7.39 -13.36
C LEU A 70 2.35 7.03 -14.28
N VAL A 71 1.54 6.04 -13.90
CA VAL A 71 0.32 5.67 -14.65
C VAL A 71 -0.63 6.88 -14.76
N HIS A 72 -0.86 7.58 -13.66
CA HIS A 72 -1.71 8.78 -13.64
C HIS A 72 -1.15 9.92 -14.52
N GLN A 73 0.17 10.05 -14.62
CA GLN A 73 0.83 11.03 -15.49
C GLN A 73 0.76 10.67 -16.99
N GLY A 74 0.34 9.45 -17.34
CA GLY A 74 0.21 9.00 -18.73
C GLY A 74 1.31 8.05 -19.22
N TYR A 75 2.12 7.50 -18.31
CA TYR A 75 3.01 6.37 -18.65
C TYR A 75 2.19 5.09 -18.74
N GLY A 76 1.63 4.84 -19.93
CA GLY A 76 0.72 3.70 -20.18
C GLY A 76 1.35 2.53 -20.94
N ARG A 77 2.54 2.70 -21.54
CA ARG A 77 3.21 1.62 -22.27
C ARG A 77 4.08 0.81 -21.32
N GLU A 78 3.79 -0.46 -21.15
CA GLU A 78 4.66 -1.36 -20.41
C GLU A 78 5.84 -1.77 -21.30
N LEU A 79 7.03 -1.26 -20.96
CA LEU A 79 8.28 -1.65 -21.63
C LEU A 79 8.91 -2.85 -20.93
N ILE A 80 8.80 -2.87 -19.60
CA ILE A 80 9.07 -4.03 -18.75
C ILE A 80 7.93 -4.11 -17.75
N PRO A 81 7.15 -5.20 -17.75
CA PRO A 81 6.10 -5.40 -16.78
C PRO A 81 6.68 -5.52 -15.36
N PRO A 82 5.91 -5.17 -14.32
CA PRO A 82 6.33 -5.41 -12.94
C PRO A 82 6.82 -6.84 -12.72
N SER A 83 8.06 -6.99 -12.26
CA SER A 83 8.72 -8.30 -12.16
C SER A 83 9.70 -8.35 -11.00
N CYS A 84 9.83 -9.55 -10.43
CA CYS A 84 10.85 -9.90 -9.45
C CYS A 84 11.93 -10.73 -10.15
N VAL A 85 13.18 -10.31 -10.04
CA VAL A 85 14.32 -11.01 -10.66
C VAL A 85 15.49 -11.06 -9.70
N ARG A 86 16.29 -12.12 -9.84
CA ARG A 86 17.57 -12.25 -9.17
C ARG A 86 18.66 -11.80 -10.13
N LEU A 87 19.46 -10.84 -9.68
CA LEU A 87 20.60 -10.31 -10.41
C LEU A 87 21.90 -10.90 -9.86
N ASP A 88 22.91 -11.05 -10.69
CA ASP A 88 24.26 -11.45 -10.30
C ASP A 88 25.05 -10.29 -9.68
N THR A 89 24.64 -9.04 -9.91
CA THR A 89 25.25 -7.87 -9.27
C THR A 89 25.09 -7.91 -7.75
N ASP A 90 26.21 -7.72 -7.06
CA ASP A 90 26.23 -7.48 -5.62
C ASP A 90 25.89 -6.01 -5.34
N GLU A 91 24.81 -5.80 -4.60
CA GLU A 91 24.44 -4.45 -4.16
C GLU A 91 25.45 -3.93 -3.14
N ARG A 92 25.85 -2.67 -3.31
CA ARG A 92 26.79 -2.02 -2.39
C ARG A 92 26.18 -1.91 -0.99
N PRO A 93 26.90 -2.30 0.07
CA PRO A 93 26.40 -2.19 1.43
C PRO A 93 25.98 -0.75 1.75
N LEU A 94 24.79 -0.60 2.34
CA LEU A 94 24.32 0.69 2.81
C LEU A 94 25.12 1.14 4.03
N HIS A 95 25.58 2.39 4.01
CA HIS A 95 26.16 3.01 5.20
C HIS A 95 25.08 3.18 6.29
N PRO A 96 25.38 3.00 7.59
CA PRO A 96 24.41 3.17 8.69
C PRO A 96 23.74 4.56 8.73
N ARG A 97 24.38 5.55 8.13
CA ARG A 97 23.86 6.90 7.92
C ARG A 97 23.91 7.22 6.43
N PRO A 98 22.93 6.80 5.61
CA PRO A 98 22.99 6.88 4.15
C PRO A 98 22.59 8.27 3.62
N TRP A 99 23.23 9.32 4.16
CA TRP A 99 22.91 10.72 3.90
C TRP A 99 24.17 11.53 3.62
N GLY A 100 24.01 12.72 3.03
CA GLY A 100 25.14 13.60 2.72
C GLY A 100 26.16 12.91 1.81
N GLU A 101 27.42 12.89 2.24
CA GLU A 101 28.55 12.25 1.55
C GLU A 101 28.44 10.73 1.49
N HIS A 102 27.71 10.11 2.42
CA HIS A 102 27.51 8.66 2.50
C HIS A 102 26.25 8.17 1.79
N ALA A 103 25.54 9.06 1.11
CA ALA A 103 24.35 8.65 0.40
C ALA A 103 24.69 7.69 -0.74
N PRO A 104 23.79 6.73 -1.04
CA PRO A 104 24.00 5.83 -2.15
C PRO A 104 24.17 6.62 -3.45
N ARG A 105 25.15 6.19 -4.23
CA ARG A 105 25.38 6.71 -5.59
C ARG A 105 24.44 5.99 -6.56
N ALA A 106 24.17 6.62 -7.69
CA ALA A 106 23.49 5.96 -8.80
C ALA A 106 24.22 4.66 -9.16
N HIS A 107 23.45 3.61 -9.43
CA HIS A 107 23.94 2.27 -9.75
C HIS A 107 23.46 1.88 -11.16
N PRO A 108 24.12 2.39 -12.21
CA PRO A 108 23.69 2.16 -13.59
C PRO A 108 23.69 0.68 -13.98
N GLU A 109 24.64 -0.09 -13.45
CA GLU A 109 24.80 -1.53 -13.74
C GLU A 109 23.57 -2.32 -13.28
N LEU A 110 23.04 -2.01 -12.09
CA LEU A 110 21.84 -2.66 -11.55
C LEU A 110 20.60 -2.42 -12.42
N ILE A 111 20.44 -1.20 -12.95
CA ILE A 111 19.32 -0.87 -13.87
C ILE A 111 19.48 -1.58 -15.21
N ALA A 112 20.72 -1.66 -15.72
CA ALA A 112 21.02 -2.33 -16.98
C ALA A 112 20.79 -3.85 -16.87
N GLU A 113 21.23 -4.46 -15.77
CA GLU A 113 21.06 -5.89 -15.53
C GLU A 113 19.59 -6.25 -15.30
N PHE A 114 18.86 -5.46 -14.50
CA PHE A 114 17.40 -5.60 -14.39
C PHE A 114 16.72 -5.54 -15.77
N THR A 115 17.14 -4.59 -16.61
CA THR A 115 16.58 -4.45 -17.97
C THR A 115 16.85 -5.69 -18.83
N GLY A 116 18.01 -6.33 -18.68
CA GLY A 116 18.37 -7.55 -19.43
C GLY A 116 17.73 -8.83 -18.88
N ALA A 117 17.52 -8.90 -17.56
CA ALA A 117 16.99 -10.09 -16.89
C ALA A 117 15.46 -10.12 -16.80
N ALA A 118 14.79 -8.98 -17.01
CA ALA A 118 13.35 -8.90 -16.79
C ALA A 118 12.54 -9.77 -17.77
N PRO A 119 11.54 -10.53 -17.28
CA PRO A 119 10.75 -11.43 -18.10
C PRO A 119 9.85 -10.69 -19.09
N SER A 120 9.64 -11.30 -20.25
CA SER A 120 8.70 -10.85 -21.27
C SER A 120 7.33 -11.50 -21.05
N GLY A 121 6.62 -11.13 -19.99
CA GLY A 121 5.30 -11.70 -19.69
C GLY A 121 4.45 -10.77 -18.84
N PRO A 122 3.12 -10.78 -18.99
CA PRO A 122 2.24 -9.92 -18.21
C PRO A 122 2.40 -10.21 -16.71
N GLY A 123 2.43 -9.18 -15.89
CA GLY A 123 2.54 -9.31 -14.44
C GLY A 123 2.05 -8.06 -13.74
N THR A 124 1.40 -8.23 -12.60
CA THR A 124 0.98 -7.09 -11.77
C THR A 124 2.05 -6.74 -10.75
N LEU A 125 2.07 -5.47 -10.31
CA LEU A 125 3.01 -5.02 -9.28
C LEU A 125 2.84 -5.78 -7.96
N ASP A 126 1.63 -6.18 -7.61
CA ASP A 126 1.37 -6.92 -6.37
C ASP A 126 1.83 -8.38 -6.45
N GLU A 127 1.72 -9.03 -7.61
CA GLU A 127 2.31 -10.36 -7.84
C GLU A 127 3.83 -10.31 -7.78
N ALA A 128 4.45 -9.33 -8.44
CA ALA A 128 5.89 -9.13 -8.41
C ALA A 128 6.40 -8.85 -6.98
N LEU A 129 5.69 -8.04 -6.21
CA LEU A 129 6.02 -7.79 -4.80
C LEU A 129 5.81 -9.03 -3.92
N THR A 130 4.81 -9.86 -4.21
CA THR A 130 4.59 -11.12 -3.48
C THR A 130 5.74 -12.09 -3.72
N ALA A 131 6.16 -12.25 -4.98
CA ALA A 131 7.32 -13.06 -5.34
C ALA A 131 8.61 -12.52 -4.68
N PHE A 132 8.80 -11.20 -4.69
CA PHE A 132 9.94 -10.55 -4.06
C PHE A 132 10.02 -10.81 -2.56
N TYR A 133 8.91 -10.68 -1.84
CA TYR A 133 8.87 -10.99 -0.40
C TYR A 133 9.18 -12.44 -0.08
N ALA A 134 8.69 -13.38 -0.92
CA ALA A 134 8.99 -14.79 -0.76
C ALA A 134 10.49 -15.06 -0.97
N GLU A 135 11.10 -14.49 -2.00
CA GLU A 135 12.51 -14.70 -2.35
C GLU A 135 13.47 -14.15 -1.28
N ILE A 136 13.18 -12.98 -0.70
CA ILE A 136 14.04 -12.37 0.34
C ILE A 136 13.75 -12.90 1.75
N GLY A 137 12.90 -13.93 1.89
CA GLY A 137 12.53 -14.51 3.17
C GLY A 137 11.70 -13.59 4.07
N LEU A 138 11.21 -12.46 3.55
CA LEU A 138 10.24 -11.59 4.21
C LEU A 138 8.83 -12.06 3.87
N LEU A 139 8.55 -13.35 4.10
CA LEU A 139 7.17 -13.82 4.08
C LEU A 139 6.38 -12.98 5.10
N PRO A 140 5.17 -12.50 4.77
CA PRO A 140 4.35 -11.78 5.72
C PRO A 140 4.28 -12.65 6.97
N ARG A 141 4.79 -12.12 8.10
CA ARG A 141 4.78 -12.77 9.41
C ARG A 141 3.53 -13.62 9.47
N ALA A 142 3.72 -14.95 9.53
CA ALA A 142 2.62 -15.90 9.59
C ALA A 142 1.58 -15.29 10.51
N ARG A 143 0.48 -14.85 9.89
CA ARG A 143 -0.63 -14.21 10.58
C ARG A 143 -0.96 -15.20 11.67
N THR A 144 -0.60 -14.92 12.92
CA THR A 144 -0.76 -15.82 14.06
C THR A 144 -2.10 -16.47 13.90
N ALA A 145 -2.12 -17.76 13.51
CA ALA A 145 -3.23 -18.44 12.83
C ALA A 145 -4.46 -17.55 12.75
N ALA A 146 -4.48 -16.66 11.75
CA ALA A 146 -5.68 -15.86 11.55
C ALA A 146 -6.79 -16.87 11.43
N LEU A 147 -7.76 -16.78 12.35
CA LEU A 147 -9.02 -17.49 12.26
C LEU A 147 -9.39 -17.54 10.77
N PRO A 148 -9.81 -18.71 10.25
CA PRO A 148 -10.11 -18.89 8.84
C PRO A 148 -10.92 -17.68 8.36
N PRO A 149 -10.63 -17.15 7.15
CA PRO A 149 -11.27 -15.95 6.64
C PRO A 149 -12.76 -16.10 6.89
N ALA A 150 -13.28 -15.22 7.75
CA ALA A 150 -14.67 -15.31 8.15
C ALA A 150 -15.49 -15.24 6.85
N PRO A 151 -16.46 -16.15 6.67
CA PRO A 151 -17.17 -16.30 5.42
C PRO A 151 -17.66 -14.95 4.91
N PRO A 152 -17.66 -14.71 3.58
CA PRO A 152 -18.18 -13.47 3.01
C PRO A 152 -19.59 -13.22 3.56
N GLY A 153 -19.70 -12.26 4.48
CA GLY A 153 -20.94 -12.01 5.24
C GLY A 153 -20.78 -11.97 6.76
N ALA A 154 -19.65 -12.40 7.34
CA ALA A 154 -19.45 -12.34 8.77
C ALA A 154 -19.25 -10.89 9.25
N VAL A 155 -20.31 -10.32 9.82
CA VAL A 155 -20.31 -8.97 10.39
C VAL A 155 -19.25 -8.87 11.50
N PRO A 156 -18.29 -7.91 11.40
CA PRO A 156 -17.27 -7.71 12.42
C PRO A 156 -17.88 -7.58 13.83
N PRO A 157 -17.23 -8.08 14.90
CA PRO A 157 -17.80 -8.06 16.26
C PRO A 157 -18.20 -6.67 16.75
N ALA A 158 -17.47 -5.62 16.36
CA ALA A 158 -17.82 -4.24 16.67
C ALA A 158 -19.13 -3.80 15.98
N VAL A 159 -19.31 -4.16 14.70
CA VAL A 159 -20.53 -3.85 13.93
C VAL A 159 -21.71 -4.67 14.45
N ARG A 160 -21.50 -5.92 14.88
CA ARG A 160 -22.55 -6.77 15.48
C ARG A 160 -23.05 -6.22 16.81
N ARG A 161 -22.13 -5.78 17.67
CA ARG A 161 -22.48 -5.12 18.94
C ARG A 161 -23.24 -3.81 18.70
N ALA A 162 -22.78 -3.01 17.75
CA ALA A 162 -23.47 -1.78 17.36
C ALA A 162 -24.87 -2.06 16.77
N LEU A 163 -25.02 -3.09 15.94
CA LEU A 163 -26.31 -3.52 15.42
C LEU A 163 -27.27 -3.97 16.52
N GLY A 164 -26.79 -4.77 17.48
CA GLY A 164 -27.59 -5.17 18.64
C GLY A 164 -28.04 -3.98 19.47
N ALA A 165 -27.12 -3.06 19.77
CA ALA A 165 -27.43 -1.83 20.49
C ALA A 165 -28.50 -0.98 19.75
N LEU A 166 -28.37 -0.79 18.44
CA LEU A 166 -29.36 -0.05 17.65
C LEU A 166 -30.72 -0.78 17.57
N ALA A 167 -30.72 -2.12 17.43
CA ALA A 167 -31.93 -2.93 17.44
C ALA A 167 -32.67 -2.88 18.79
N GLU A 168 -31.94 -2.73 19.89
CA GLU A 168 -32.47 -2.52 21.24
C GLU A 168 -32.83 -1.04 21.53
N GLY A 169 -32.70 -0.14 20.55
CA GLY A 169 -32.99 1.29 20.71
C GLY A 169 -31.95 2.07 21.51
N ARG A 170 -30.77 1.50 21.77
CA ARG A 170 -29.68 2.17 22.51
C ARG A 170 -28.92 3.14 21.61
N THR A 171 -28.66 4.33 22.12
CA THR A 171 -27.82 5.35 21.47
C THR A 171 -26.35 4.95 21.57
N LEU A 172 -25.66 4.88 20.44
CA LEU A 172 -24.20 4.78 20.37
C LEU A 172 -23.62 6.18 20.36
N ALA A 173 -22.70 6.50 21.27
CA ALA A 173 -22.11 7.83 21.34
C ALA A 173 -20.60 7.79 21.61
N SER A 174 -19.91 8.85 21.19
CA SER A 174 -18.58 9.17 21.68
C SER A 174 -18.58 9.34 23.21
N ARG A 175 -17.40 9.23 23.83
CA ARG A 175 -17.23 9.30 25.30
C ARG A 175 -17.99 10.48 25.93
N PRO A 176 -18.65 10.28 27.09
CA PRO A 176 -19.34 11.35 27.80
C PRO A 176 -18.36 12.44 28.23
N GLY A 177 -18.77 13.71 28.13
CA GLY A 177 -18.01 14.87 28.59
C GLY A 177 -17.19 15.63 27.54
N ARG A 178 -17.32 15.31 26.24
CA ARG A 178 -16.65 16.06 25.17
C ARG A 178 -17.53 17.12 24.52
N ALA A 179 -16.90 18.24 24.17
CA ALA A 179 -17.53 19.32 23.41
C ALA A 179 -17.71 18.95 21.92
N ALA A 180 -16.83 18.10 21.37
CA ALA A 180 -16.99 17.51 20.04
C ALA A 180 -17.21 16.00 20.17
N GLY A 181 -18.11 15.45 19.36
CA GLY A 181 -18.53 14.06 19.49
C GLY A 181 -19.48 13.61 18.40
N TRP A 182 -20.00 12.41 18.56
CA TRP A 182 -20.99 11.85 17.66
C TRP A 182 -21.99 11.01 18.43
N SER A 183 -23.20 10.93 17.91
CA SER A 183 -24.24 10.04 18.40
C SER A 183 -24.96 9.41 17.22
N VAL A 184 -25.12 8.09 17.25
CA VAL A 184 -25.87 7.29 16.28
C VAL A 184 -27.03 6.64 17.01
N THR A 185 -28.24 6.94 16.56
CA THR A 185 -29.48 6.30 16.99
C THR A 185 -30.06 5.47 15.83
N GLY A 186 -31.08 4.66 16.09
CA GLY A 186 -31.82 3.98 15.02
C GLY A 186 -32.54 4.93 14.05
N THR A 187 -32.59 6.24 14.33
CA THR A 187 -33.28 7.25 13.52
C THR A 187 -32.34 8.20 12.79
N GLY A 188 -31.07 8.27 13.19
CA GLY A 188 -30.14 9.18 12.53
C GLY A 188 -28.77 9.26 13.18
N VAL A 189 -27.91 10.01 12.51
CA VAL A 189 -26.53 10.30 12.93
C VAL A 189 -26.43 11.79 13.23
N ARG A 190 -25.92 12.15 14.40
CA ARG A 190 -25.62 13.54 14.78
C ARG A 190 -24.14 13.67 15.09
N LEU A 191 -23.52 14.67 14.47
CA LEU A 191 -22.17 15.12 14.78
C LEU A 191 -22.27 16.35 15.67
N HIS A 192 -21.49 16.36 16.74
CA HIS A 192 -21.37 17.48 17.66
C HIS A 192 -20.00 18.11 17.41
N ALA A 193 -19.97 19.38 17.00
CA ALA A 193 -18.73 20.13 16.82
C ALA A 193 -18.52 21.03 18.04
N GLY A 194 -17.43 20.81 18.76
CA GLY A 194 -16.98 21.70 19.84
C GLY A 194 -16.31 22.96 19.26
N PRO A 195 -16.11 24.00 20.09
CA PRO A 195 -15.60 25.31 19.65
C PRO A 195 -14.21 25.27 19.00
N ALA A 196 -13.45 24.19 19.16
CA ALA A 196 -12.09 24.05 18.61
C ALA A 196 -11.90 22.88 17.63
N GLY A 197 -12.97 22.16 17.23
CA GLY A 197 -12.84 21.02 16.30
C GLY A 197 -11.87 19.95 16.82
N GLU A 198 -12.29 19.19 17.83
CA GLU A 198 -11.42 18.19 18.47
C GLU A 198 -11.08 17.02 17.52
N GLN A 199 -9.83 16.56 17.55
CA GLN A 199 -9.40 15.40 16.76
C GLN A 199 -9.83 14.08 17.42
N LEU A 200 -10.42 13.19 16.63
CA LEU A 200 -10.74 11.83 17.06
C LEU A 200 -9.47 10.97 17.02
N SER A 201 -9.24 10.20 18.08
CA SER A 201 -8.22 9.15 18.09
C SER A 201 -8.55 8.05 17.08
N HIS A 202 -7.55 7.28 16.65
CA HIS A 202 -7.75 6.14 15.73
C HIS A 202 -8.82 5.16 16.24
N ARG A 203 -8.87 4.92 17.55
CA ARG A 203 -9.89 4.07 18.19
C ARG A 203 -11.29 4.66 18.04
N GLU A 204 -11.45 5.96 18.24
CA GLU A 204 -12.74 6.64 18.11
C GLU A 204 -13.22 6.69 16.66
N VAL A 205 -12.30 6.80 15.70
CA VAL A 205 -12.60 6.67 14.26
C VAL A 205 -13.09 5.26 13.94
N ALA A 206 -12.45 4.22 14.48
CA ALA A 206 -12.88 2.83 14.29
C ALA A 206 -14.27 2.55 14.92
N GLU A 207 -14.54 3.12 16.10
CA GLU A 207 -15.84 3.03 16.77
C GLU A 207 -16.94 3.74 15.97
N LEU A 208 -16.67 4.94 15.43
CA LEU A 208 -17.58 5.67 14.55
C LEU A 208 -17.85 4.90 13.25
N GLN A 209 -16.80 4.36 12.60
CA GLN A 209 -16.95 3.55 11.39
C GLN A 209 -17.85 2.34 11.65
N ALA A 210 -17.69 1.66 12.79
CA ALA A 210 -18.52 0.52 13.16
C ALA A 210 -19.98 0.92 13.39
N ALA A 211 -20.22 2.04 14.08
CA ALA A 211 -21.56 2.57 14.33
C ALA A 211 -22.28 2.98 13.03
N LEU A 212 -21.60 3.68 12.11
CA LEU A 212 -22.14 4.05 10.81
C LEU A 212 -22.44 2.83 9.94
N THR A 213 -21.53 1.85 9.93
CA THR A 213 -21.75 0.59 9.20
C THR A 213 -22.95 -0.18 9.74
N ALA A 214 -23.14 -0.18 11.06
CA ALA A 214 -24.30 -0.78 11.71
C ALA A 214 -25.59 -0.02 11.37
N TRP A 215 -25.57 1.32 11.42
CA TRP A 215 -26.71 2.17 11.06
C TRP A 215 -27.18 1.94 9.61
N LEU A 216 -26.23 1.94 8.65
CA LEU A 216 -26.53 1.66 7.24
C LEU A 216 -27.13 0.26 7.03
N ARG A 217 -26.71 -0.73 7.82
CA ARG A 217 -27.26 -2.10 7.76
C ARG A 217 -28.62 -2.18 8.44
N HIS A 218 -28.82 -1.48 9.55
CA HIS A 218 -30.10 -1.39 10.26
C HIS A 218 -31.19 -0.78 9.36
N HIS A 219 -30.84 0.25 8.57
CA HIS A 219 -31.76 0.90 7.63
C HIS A 219 -31.93 0.18 6.28
N ARG A 220 -31.05 -0.76 5.93
CA ARG A 220 -31.18 -1.48 4.66
C ARG A 220 -32.40 -2.41 4.61
N GLY A 221 -33.02 -2.73 5.75
CA GLY A 221 -34.09 -3.73 5.82
C GLY A 221 -33.65 -5.09 5.25
N PRO A 222 -34.46 -6.15 5.36
CA PRO A 222 -34.22 -7.39 4.64
C PRO A 222 -34.52 -7.17 3.14
N GLY A 223 -33.56 -6.60 2.41
CA GLY A 223 -33.64 -6.43 0.97
C GLY A 223 -33.48 -7.76 0.23
N THR A 224 -34.61 -8.32 -0.21
CA THR A 224 -34.77 -9.06 -1.47
C THR A 224 -33.82 -10.26 -1.70
N GLY A 225 -34.07 -11.34 -0.97
CA GLY A 225 -33.72 -12.71 -1.37
C GLY A 225 -34.98 -13.55 -1.43
N ALA A 226 -35.85 -13.32 -2.42
CA ALA A 226 -37.00 -14.16 -2.68
C ALA A 226 -37.34 -14.14 -4.19
N GLY A 227 -37.25 -15.32 -4.82
CA GLY A 227 -37.94 -15.61 -6.07
C GLY A 227 -37.10 -15.53 -7.35
N ALA A 228 -36.20 -16.49 -7.56
CA ALA A 228 -36.04 -17.05 -8.90
C ALA A 228 -36.80 -18.39 -8.90
N ARG A 229 -38.01 -18.36 -9.47
CA ARG A 229 -38.56 -19.53 -10.17
C ARG A 229 -37.94 -19.56 -11.55
#